data_AF-A0A3M0YFW2-F1
#
_entry.id   AF-A0A3M0YFW2-F1
#
_cell.length_a   1.000
_cell.length_b   1.000
_cell.length_c   1.000
_cell.angle_alpha   90.00
_cell.angle_beta   90.00
_cell.angle_gamma   90.00
#
_symmetry.space_group_name_H-M   'P 1'
#
loop_
_entity.id
_entity.type
_entity.pdbx_description
1 polymer ?
#
loop_
_entity_poly.entity_id
_entity_poly.type
_entity_poly.pdbx_seq_one_letter_code
_entity_poly.pdbx_strand_id
1 'polypeptide(L)'
;MKRLLLAFGLLVAFPLWAVEVEHPWIPEAPPNAKVLAGYMTLVNTGDAPEVLTGVESPLFQRVEMHRMVMEKGMARMEPLK
;
A
#
# COMPACT_ATOMS: atom_id res chain seq x y z
N MET A 1 -24.06 21.65 48.41
CA MET A 1 -22.98 22.17 47.53
C MET A 1 -22.19 21.00 46.97
N LYS A 2 -21.71 21.11 45.72
CA LYS A 2 -20.98 20.15 44.87
C LYS A 2 -21.84 19.46 43.80
N ARG A 3 -22.09 20.21 42.72
CA ARG A 3 -22.44 19.67 41.40
C ARG A 3 -21.16 19.10 40.78
N LEU A 4 -21.07 17.78 40.61
CA LEU A 4 -19.97 17.14 39.90
C LEU A 4 -20.37 17.04 38.42
N LEU A 5 -19.94 18.02 37.61
CA LEU A 5 -19.97 17.93 36.16
C LEU A 5 -18.72 17.15 35.73
N LEU A 6 -18.87 15.88 35.40
CA LEU A 6 -17.84 15.11 34.71
C LEU A 6 -18.12 15.22 33.21
N ALA A 7 -17.25 15.95 32.51
CA ALA A 7 -17.29 16.08 31.07
C ALA A 7 -17.05 14.70 30.43
N PHE A 8 -18.04 14.23 29.67
CA PHE A 8 -17.93 13.04 28.84
C PHE A 8 -17.14 13.42 27.59
N GLY A 9 -15.81 13.26 27.66
CA GLY A 9 -14.93 13.39 26.50
C GLY A 9 -15.19 12.22 25.56
N LEU A 10 -15.84 12.48 24.42
CA LEU A 10 -16.00 11.51 23.35
C LEU A 10 -14.63 11.30 22.68
N LEU A 11 -13.87 10.29 23.13
CA LEU A 11 -12.65 9.86 22.47
C LEU A 11 -13.05 9.09 21.21
N VAL A 12 -13.12 9.77 20.07
CA VAL A 12 -13.31 9.10 18.78
C VAL A 12 -11.96 8.49 18.39
N ALA A 13 -11.78 7.21 18.67
CA ALA A 13 -10.66 6.45 18.15
C ALA A 13 -10.84 6.29 16.64
N PHE A 14 -10.08 7.06 15.86
CA PHE A 14 -9.93 6.75 14.44
C PHE A 14 -9.15 5.44 14.33
N PRO A 15 -9.57 4.48 13.50
CA PRO A 15 -8.71 3.37 13.17
C PRO A 15 -7.50 3.96 12.45
N LEU A 16 -6.36 4.02 13.14
CA LEU A 16 -5.09 4.15 12.44
C LEU A 16 -4.95 2.86 11.63
N TRP A 17 -5.05 2.98 10.31
CA TRP A 17 -4.62 1.89 9.45
C TRP A 17 -3.13 1.70 9.70
N ALA A 18 -2.75 0.50 10.11
CA ALA A 18 -1.37 0.17 10.41
C ALA A 18 -0.48 0.17 9.16
N VAL A 19 -1.03 0.38 7.96
CA VAL A 19 -0.27 0.46 6.72
C VAL A 19 -0.51 1.80 6.05
N GLU A 20 0.58 2.55 5.86
CA GLU A 20 0.60 3.81 5.11
C GLU A 20 1.12 3.58 3.70
N VAL A 21 0.60 4.36 2.74
CA VAL A 21 1.03 4.35 1.34
C VAL A 21 1.70 5.68 1.03
N GLU A 22 2.98 5.64 0.67
CA GLU A 22 3.76 6.83 0.35
C GLU A 22 4.11 6.90 -1.13
N HIS A 23 4.09 8.12 -1.66
CA HIS A 23 4.55 8.46 -3.01
C HIS A 23 4.06 7.53 -4.13
N PRO A 24 2.73 7.22 -4.23
CA PRO A 24 2.25 6.36 -5.31
C PRO A 24 2.34 7.07 -6.66
N TRP A 25 2.89 6.40 -7.66
CA TRP A 25 2.99 6.93 -9.01
C TRP A 25 3.03 5.85 -10.08
N ILE A 26 2.63 6.23 -11.29
CA ILE A 26 2.74 5.44 -12.51
C ILE A 26 3.48 6.33 -13.51
N PRO A 27 4.55 5.83 -14.19
CA PRO A 27 5.21 6.59 -15.22
C PRO A 27 4.28 6.82 -16.41
N GLU A 28 4.46 7.94 -17.09
CA GLU A 28 3.76 8.19 -18.35
C GLU A 28 4.04 7.07 -19.35
N ALA A 29 3.00 6.66 -20.07
CA ALA A 29 3.10 5.58 -21.04
C ALA A 29 3.92 6.00 -22.26
N PRO A 30 4.98 5.26 -22.64
CA PRO A 30 5.59 5.48 -23.94
C PRO A 30 4.62 5.09 -25.06
N PRO A 31 4.83 5.60 -26.29
CA PRO A 31 3.97 5.27 -27.42
C PRO A 31 3.78 3.75 -27.57
N ASN A 32 2.52 3.33 -27.68
CA ASN A 32 2.09 1.93 -27.84
C ASN A 32 2.31 1.00 -26.63
N ALA A 33 2.68 1.51 -25.45
CA ALA A 33 2.75 0.68 -24.25
C ALA A 33 1.36 0.13 -23.86
N LYS A 34 1.27 -1.19 -23.69
CA LYS A 34 0.05 -1.89 -23.23
C LYS A 34 0.07 -2.25 -21.76
N VAL A 35 1.24 -2.16 -21.13
CA VAL A 35 1.49 -2.51 -19.73
C VAL A 35 2.35 -1.41 -19.13
N LEU A 36 2.02 -1.00 -17.91
CA LEU A 36 2.76 -0.02 -17.12
C LEU A 36 3.10 -0.62 -15.76
N ALA A 37 4.12 -0.08 -15.11
CA ALA A 37 4.47 -0.42 -13.74
C ALA A 37 3.95 0.68 -12.79
N GLY A 38 3.27 0.30 -11.72
CA GLY A 38 2.96 1.20 -10.62
C GLY A 38 3.98 1.03 -9.50
N TYR A 39 4.35 2.13 -8.87
CA TYR A 39 5.29 2.16 -7.76
C TYR A 39 4.68 2.91 -6.59
N MET A 40 4.91 2.39 -5.38
CA MET A 40 4.57 3.04 -4.12
C MET A 40 5.45 2.43 -3.03
N THR A 41 5.57 3.13 -1.91
CA THR A 41 6.13 2.56 -0.68
C THR A 41 4.99 2.21 0.26
N LEU A 42 4.99 0.99 0.79
CA LEU A 42 4.07 0.58 1.85
C LEU A 42 4.84 0.56 3.17
N VAL A 43 4.34 1.26 4.19
CA VAL A 43 4.96 1.36 5.51
C VAL A 43 4.01 0.76 6.54
N ASN A 44 4.41 -0.36 7.16
CA ASN A 44 3.67 -0.91 8.30
C ASN A 44 4.09 -0.18 9.59
N THR A 45 3.20 0.63 10.15
CA THR A 45 3.33 1.38 11.40
C THR A 45 2.76 0.63 12.61
N GLY A 46 2.18 -0.56 12.40
CA GLY A 46 1.65 -1.42 13.45
C GLY A 46 2.71 -2.27 14.16
N ASP A 47 2.27 -3.03 15.16
CA ASP A 47 3.09 -3.92 15.98
C ASP A 47 3.01 -5.39 15.55
N ALA A 48 2.23 -5.70 14.52
CA ALA A 48 2.07 -7.03 13.94
C ALA A 48 2.50 -7.06 12.46
N PRO A 49 3.02 -8.21 11.97
CA PRO A 49 3.28 -8.39 10.55
C PRO A 49 2.00 -8.31 9.71
N GLU A 50 2.08 -7.65 8.57
CA GLU A 50 1.00 -7.55 7.60
C GLU A 50 1.36 -8.27 6.30
N VAL A 51 0.36 -8.80 5.60
CA VAL A 51 0.54 -9.52 4.33
C VAL A 51 -0.22 -8.82 3.22
N LEU A 52 0.51 -8.32 2.22
CA LEU A 52 -0.10 -7.82 0.99
C LEU A 52 -0.57 -8.99 0.14
N THR A 53 -1.89 -9.15 0.02
CA THR A 53 -2.53 -10.30 -0.65
C THR A 53 -2.96 -10.00 -2.09
N GLY A 54 -3.01 -8.74 -2.50
CA GLY A 54 -3.44 -8.36 -3.83
C GLY A 54 -3.42 -6.86 -4.07
N VAL A 55 -3.59 -6.49 -5.34
CA VAL A 55 -3.73 -5.11 -5.80
C VAL A 55 -4.78 -5.10 -6.91
N GLU A 56 -5.66 -4.11 -6.91
CA GLU A 56 -6.65 -3.89 -7.96
C GLU A 56 -6.59 -2.43 -8.44
N SER A 57 -7.13 -2.18 -9.64
CA SER A 57 -7.20 -0.84 -10.18
C SER A 57 -8.44 -0.66 -11.05
N PRO A 58 -9.17 0.46 -10.93
CA PRO A 58 -10.23 0.80 -11.87
C PRO A 58 -9.70 1.20 -13.26
N LEU A 59 -8.40 1.51 -13.38
CA LEU A 59 -7.78 1.96 -14.63
C LEU A 59 -7.21 0.82 -15.47
N PHE A 60 -6.92 -0.34 -14.85
CA PHE A 60 -6.30 -1.48 -15.51
C PHE A 60 -7.15 -2.72 -15.29
N GLN A 61 -7.44 -3.47 -16.37
CA GLN A 61 -8.22 -4.70 -16.28
C GLN A 61 -7.53 -5.81 -15.47
N ARG A 62 -6.19 -5.76 -15.35
CA ARG A 62 -5.40 -6.72 -14.60
C ARG A 62 -4.19 -6.03 -13.98
N VAL A 63 -3.91 -6.36 -12.73
CA VAL A 63 -2.73 -5.93 -11.99
C VAL A 63 -1.97 -7.17 -11.52
N GLU A 64 -0.65 -7.15 -11.63
CA GLU A 64 0.23 -8.21 -11.13
C GLU A 64 1.27 -7.58 -10.21
N MET A 65 1.57 -8.23 -9.09
CA MET A 65 2.70 -7.85 -8.24
C MET A 65 3.93 -8.63 -8.67
N HIS A 66 5.08 -7.95 -8.75
CA HIS A 66 6.33 -8.56 -9.20
C HIS A 66 7.42 -8.33 -8.16
N ARG A 67 8.29 -9.31 -7.97
CA ARG A 67 9.51 -9.21 -7.15
C ARG A 67 10.75 -9.19 -8.02
N MET A 68 11.78 -8.50 -7.57
CA MET A 68 13.10 -8.55 -8.19
C MET A 68 13.90 -9.72 -7.62
N VAL A 69 14.51 -10.52 -8.50
CA VAL A 69 15.39 -11.63 -8.15
C VAL A 69 16.73 -11.43 -8.84
N MET A 70 17.82 -11.67 -8.10
CA MET A 70 19.18 -11.71 -8.66
C MET A 70 19.55 -13.17 -8.96
N GLU A 71 19.76 -13.50 -10.23
CA GLU A 71 20.19 -14.83 -10.65
C GLU A 71 21.41 -14.72 -11.56
N LYS A 72 22.51 -15.40 -11.18
CA LYS A 72 23.78 -15.42 -11.95
C LYS A 72 24.29 -14.01 -12.32
N GLY A 73 24.11 -13.05 -11.40
CA GLY A 73 24.52 -11.66 -11.59
C GLY A 73 23.58 -10.80 -12.43
N MET A 74 22.42 -11.33 -12.86
CA MET A 74 21.40 -10.58 -13.59
C MET A 74 20.17 -10.32 -12.72
N ALA A 75 19.61 -9.12 -12.82
CA ALA A 75 18.33 -8.79 -12.20
C ALA A 75 17.17 -9.22 -13.12
N ARG A 76 16.15 -9.86 -12.53
CA ARG A 76 14.93 -10.30 -13.22
C ARG A 76 13.70 -9.96 -12.38
N MET A 77 12.63 -9.53 -13.05
CA MET A 77 11.31 -9.39 -12.43
C MET A 77 10.52 -10.69 -12.58
N GLU A 78 9.93 -11.15 -11.48
CA GLU A 78 9.09 -12.35 -11.44
C GLU A 78 7.74 -12.04 -10.82
N PRO A 79 6.62 -12.52 -11.40
CA PRO A 79 5.32 -12.36 -10.79
C PRO A 79 5.27 -13.10 -9.44
N LEU A 80 4.68 -12.46 -8.45
CA LEU A 80 4.26 -13.10 -7.21
C LEU A 80 3.04 -13.99 -7.52
N LYS A 81 3.04 -15.19 -6.96
CA LYS A 81 1.92 -16.12 -7.06
C LYS A 81 0.87 -15.82 -6.01
#